data_AF-A0AAV4SVP3-F1
#
_entry.id   AF-A0AAV4SVP3-F1
#
_cell.length_a   1.000
_cell.length_b   1.000
_cell.length_c   1.000
_cell.angle_alpha   90.00
_cell.angle_beta   90.00
_cell.angle_gamma   90.00
#
_symmetry.space_group_name_H-M   'P 1'
#
loop_
_entity.id
_entity.type
_entity.pdbx_description
1 polymer ?
#
loop_
_entity_poly.entity_id
_entity_poly.type
_entity_poly.pdbx_seq_one_letter_code
_entity_poly.pdbx_strand_id
1 'polypeptide(L)'
;MLPFLFRSILEMRKEKSRDAARSRRGKENYEFYELAKLLPLPAAITTQLDKASIIRLSISYLKLRDFIAHGDPPWNAPSAKTLKGQCPPPSLCQK
;
A
#
# COMPACT_ATOMS: atom_id res chain seq x y z
N MET A 1 28.60 28.47 -30.86
CA MET A 1 27.14 28.75 -30.82
C MET A 1 26.31 27.47 -30.65
N LEU A 2 26.47 26.46 -31.52
CA LEU A 2 25.85 25.12 -31.39
C LEU A 2 25.98 24.40 -30.03
N PRO A 3 27.15 24.35 -29.37
CA PRO A 3 27.27 23.68 -28.07
C PRO A 3 26.47 24.36 -26.95
N PHE A 4 26.24 25.68 -27.05
CA PHE A 4 25.43 26.44 -26.10
C PHE A 4 23.93 26.14 -26.28
N LEU A 5 23.47 26.00 -27.54
CA LEU A 5 22.10 25.61 -27.87
C LEU A 5 21.78 24.18 -27.42
N PHE A 6 22.69 23.23 -27.65
CA PHE A 6 22.53 21.85 -27.18
C PHE A 6 22.43 21.78 -25.65
N ARG A 7 23.29 22.52 -24.94
CA ARG A 7 23.22 22.62 -23.47
C ARG A 7 21.90 23.22 -22.99
N SER A 8 21.44 24.31 -23.62
CA SER A 8 20.15 24.95 -23.30
C SER A 8 18.96 23.99 -23.49
N ILE A 9 18.92 23.25 -24.62
CA ILE A 9 17.87 22.26 -24.90
C ILE A 9 17.89 21.12 -23.88
N LEU A 10 19.07 20.63 -23.49
CA LEU A 10 19.19 19.59 -22.46
C LEU A 10 18.69 20.07 -21.09
N GLU A 11 19.03 21.30 -20.69
CA GLU A 11 18.53 21.86 -19.43
C GLU A 11 17.01 22.04 -19.44
N MET A 12 16.42 22.49 -20.57
CA MET A 12 14.96 22.55 -20.70
C MET A 12 14.30 21.17 -20.59
N ARG A 13 14.89 20.12 -21.19
CA ARG A 13 14.37 18.75 -21.08
C ARG A 13 14.46 18.23 -19.64
N LYS A 14 15.56 18.51 -18.94
CA LYS A 14 15.70 18.17 -17.51
C LYS A 14 14.68 18.90 -16.67
N GLU A 15 14.45 20.20 -16.90
CA GLU A 15 13.43 20.96 -16.19
C GLU A 15 12.04 20.34 -16.38
N LYS A 16 11.63 20.05 -17.61
CA LYS A 16 10.36 19.37 -17.88
C LYS A 16 10.23 18.04 -17.15
N SER A 17 11.31 17.25 -17.09
CA SER A 17 11.32 16.00 -16.32
C SER A 17 11.19 16.23 -14.81
N ARG A 18 11.82 17.29 -14.27
CA ARG A 18 11.69 17.66 -12.86
C ARG A 18 10.27 18.07 -12.53
N ASP A 19 9.67 18.92 -13.36
CA ASP A 19 8.28 19.37 -13.20
C ASP A 19 7.30 18.20 -13.30
N ALA A 20 7.49 17.28 -14.25
CA ALA A 20 6.68 16.07 -14.36
C ALA A 20 6.80 15.18 -13.10
N ALA A 21 8.01 15.00 -12.56
CA ALA A 21 8.21 14.26 -11.33
C ALA A 21 7.59 14.95 -10.11
N ARG A 22 7.68 16.28 -10.03
CA ARG A 22 7.06 17.09 -8.97
C ARG A 22 5.54 17.02 -9.04
N SER A 23 4.96 17.17 -10.22
CA SER A 23 3.52 17.05 -10.47
C SER A 23 3.00 15.68 -10.05
N ARG A 24 3.69 14.60 -10.44
CA ARG A 24 3.33 13.23 -10.03
C ARG A 24 3.34 13.06 -8.51
N ARG A 25 4.41 13.51 -7.83
CA ARG A 25 4.50 13.45 -6.36
C ARG A 25 3.42 14.29 -5.67
N GLY A 26 3.13 15.48 -6.21
CA GLY A 26 2.08 16.35 -5.70
C GLY A 26 0.70 15.72 -5.82
N LYS A 27 0.38 15.15 -6.99
CA LYS A 27 -0.89 14.43 -7.21
C LYS A 27 -1.01 13.23 -6.29
N GLU A 28 0.04 12.40 -6.19
CA GLU A 28 0.07 11.26 -5.27
C GLU A 28 -0.19 11.71 -3.83
N ASN A 29 0.51 12.73 -3.33
CA ASN A 29 0.27 13.28 -1.99
C ASN A 29 -1.19 13.70 -1.79
N TYR A 30 -1.76 14.41 -2.76
CA TYR A 30 -3.17 14.83 -2.70
C TYR A 30 -4.11 13.63 -2.58
N GLU A 31 -3.96 12.61 -3.42
CA GLU A 31 -4.79 11.40 -3.37
C GLU A 31 -4.66 10.66 -2.02
N PHE A 32 -3.46 10.62 -1.44
CA PHE A 32 -3.26 10.05 -0.09
C PHE A 32 -4.04 10.82 0.99
N TYR A 33 -4.05 12.15 0.92
CA TYR A 33 -4.80 12.97 1.87
C TYR A 33 -6.32 12.83 1.66
N GLU A 34 -6.79 12.76 0.42
CA GLU A 34 -8.21 12.50 0.14
C GLU A 34 -8.63 11.12 0.67
N LEU A 35 -7.81 10.09 0.44
CA LEU A 35 -8.06 8.75 1.00
C LEU A 35 -8.13 8.77 2.53
N ALA A 36 -7.23 9.50 3.20
CA ALA A 36 -7.22 9.61 4.65
C ALA A 36 -8.51 10.25 5.21
N LYS A 37 -9.13 11.19 4.47
CA LYS A 37 -10.40 11.82 4.85
C LYS A 37 -11.60 10.87 4.78
N LEU A 38 -11.50 9.80 3.98
CA LEU A 38 -12.56 8.79 3.83
C LEU A 38 -12.52 7.72 4.92
N LEU A 39 -11.45 7.64 5.71
CA LEU A 39 -11.38 6.72 6.84
C LEU A 39 -12.40 7.12 7.91
N PRO A 40 -13.01 6.16 8.62
CA PRO A 40 -13.98 6.41 9.70
C PRO A 40 -13.27 6.86 10.99
N LEU A 41 -12.45 7.91 10.91
CA LEU A 41 -11.64 8.46 11.99
C LEU A 41 -11.78 9.98 12.01
N PRO A 42 -11.69 10.63 13.18
CA PRO A 42 -11.68 12.09 13.28
C PRO A 42 -10.53 12.72 12.46
N ALA A 43 -10.80 13.87 11.82
CA ALA A 43 -9.82 14.60 11.01
C ALA A 43 -8.54 14.99 11.79
N ALA A 44 -8.65 15.21 13.11
CA ALA A 44 -7.52 15.49 13.98
C ALA A 44 -6.48 14.35 14.02
N ILE A 45 -6.91 13.11 13.75
CA ILE A 45 -6.05 11.91 13.72
C ILE A 45 -5.56 11.66 12.30
N THR A 46 -6.44 11.71 11.30
CA THR A 46 -6.10 11.35 9.92
C THR A 46 -5.08 12.29 9.28
N THR A 47 -5.01 13.56 9.73
CA THR A 47 -4.01 14.53 9.30
C THR A 47 -2.59 14.22 9.77
N GLN A 48 -2.42 13.43 10.83
CA GLN A 48 -1.12 13.05 11.39
C GLN A 48 -0.62 11.69 10.86
N LEU A 49 -1.42 10.98 10.06
CA LEU A 49 -1.05 9.68 9.53
C LEU A 49 0.03 9.81 8.45
N ASP A 50 1.03 8.94 8.53
CA ASP A 50 1.96 8.72 7.44
C ASP A 50 1.30 7.91 6.30
N LYS A 51 1.89 7.99 5.10
CA LYS A 51 1.37 7.32 3.89
C LYS A 51 1.18 5.82 4.07
N ALA A 52 2.09 5.13 4.76
CA ALA A 52 2.00 3.68 4.92
C ALA A 52 0.86 3.31 5.88
N SER A 53 0.67 4.07 6.95
CA SER A 53 -0.46 3.89 7.85
C SER A 53 -1.81 4.15 7.18
N ILE A 54 -1.93 5.17 6.31
CA ILE A 54 -3.14 5.42 5.52
C ILE A 54 -3.52 4.17 4.70
N ILE A 55 -2.56 3.55 4.00
CA ILE A 55 -2.82 2.32 3.22
C ILE A 55 -3.20 1.15 4.11
N ARG A 56 -2.44 0.89 5.17
CA ARG A 56 -2.71 -0.25 6.08
C ARG A 56 -4.10 -0.14 6.70
N LEU A 57 -4.48 1.06 7.16
CA LEU A 57 -5.81 1.29 7.74
C LEU A 57 -6.92 1.17 6.69
N SER A 58 -6.71 1.69 5.48
CA SER A 58 -7.69 1.57 4.38
C SER A 58 -7.94 0.10 4.02
N ILE A 59 -6.87 -0.70 3.86
CA ILE A 59 -6.99 -2.13 3.58
C ILE A 59 -7.72 -2.85 4.72
N SER A 60 -7.33 -2.59 5.96
CA SER A 60 -7.97 -3.20 7.13
C SER A 60 -9.45 -2.84 7.24
N TYR A 61 -9.81 -1.58 6.93
CA TYR A 61 -11.19 -1.12 6.94
C TYR A 61 -12.06 -1.85 5.92
N LEU A 62 -11.57 -2.00 4.68
CA LEU A 62 -12.29 -2.74 3.64
C LEU A 62 -12.46 -4.22 4.03
N LYS A 63 -11.38 -4.87 4.49
CA LYS A 63 -11.43 -6.27 4.94
C LYS A 63 -12.40 -6.48 6.09
N LEU A 64 -12.43 -5.56 7.06
CA LEU A 64 -13.34 -5.62 8.20
C LEU A 64 -14.78 -5.42 7.75
N ARG A 65 -15.04 -4.48 6.84
CA ARG A 65 -16.37 -4.23 6.30
C ARG A 65 -16.91 -5.46 5.56
N ASP A 66 -16.08 -6.10 4.75
CA ASP A 66 -16.44 -7.33 4.04
C ASP A 66 -16.68 -8.49 5.03
N PHE A 67 -15.84 -8.61 6.05
CA PHE A 67 -16.02 -9.62 7.12
C PHE A 67 -17.34 -9.42 7.87
N ILE A 68 -17.69 -8.19 8.22
CA ILE A 68 -18.96 -7.87 8.89
C ILE A 68 -20.16 -8.15 7.97
N ALA A 69 -20.03 -7.92 6.66
CA ALA A 69 -21.11 -8.09 5.70
C ALA A 69 -21.35 -9.55 5.27
N HIS A 70 -20.29 -10.35 5.14
CA HIS A 70 -20.36 -11.67 4.50
C HIS A 70 -19.82 -12.82 5.38
N GLY A 71 -19.23 -12.53 6.54
CA GLY A 71 -18.52 -13.53 7.35
C GLY A 71 -17.09 -13.76 6.88
N ASP A 72 -16.54 -14.96 7.10
CA ASP A 72 -15.13 -15.26 6.83
C ASP A 72 -14.75 -15.05 5.36
N PRO A 73 -13.90 -14.06 5.05
CA PRO A 73 -13.56 -13.76 3.66
C PRO A 73 -12.49 -14.70 3.10
N PRO A 74 -12.43 -14.89 1.78
CA PRO A 74 -11.54 -15.86 1.15
C PRO A 74 -10.03 -15.57 1.31
N TRP A 75 -9.64 -14.35 1.68
CA TRP A 75 -8.24 -14.05 2.03
C TRP A 75 -7.83 -14.55 3.43
N ASN A 76 -8.78 -14.93 4.28
CA ASN A 76 -8.54 -15.63 5.54
C ASN A 76 -8.58 -17.16 5.38
N ALA A 77 -8.90 -17.68 4.19
CA ALA A 77 -8.75 -19.09 3.93
C ALA A 77 -7.29 -19.48 4.21
N PRO A 78 -7.01 -20.52 5.02
CA PRO A 78 -5.66 -21.03 5.16
C PRO A 78 -5.22 -21.40 3.74
N SER A 79 -4.31 -20.60 3.18
CA SER A 79 -3.70 -20.90 1.89
C SER A 79 -3.29 -22.36 1.95
N ALA A 80 -3.81 -23.18 1.04
CA ALA A 80 -3.72 -24.64 1.05
C ALA A 80 -2.27 -25.13 0.80
N LYS A 81 -1.32 -24.68 1.64
CA LYS A 81 0.13 -24.87 1.49
C LYS A 81 0.85 -25.26 2.79
N THR A 82 0.16 -25.44 3.92
CA THR A 82 0.82 -25.90 5.18
C THR A 82 0.01 -26.98 5.92
N LEU A 83 -0.48 -27.99 5.20
CA LEU A 83 -0.91 -29.26 5.79
C LEU A 83 -0.27 -30.43 5.03
N LYS A 84 1.06 -30.45 4.92
CA LYS A 84 1.85 -31.67 4.70
C LYS A 84 3.13 -31.54 5.50
N GLY A 85 3.16 -32.11 6.71
CA GLY A 85 4.38 -32.11 7.51
C GLY A 85 4.21 -32.32 9.02
N GLN A 86 3.04 -32.74 9.52
CA GLN A 86 2.98 -33.25 10.89
C GLN A 86 3.38 -34.73 10.87
N CYS A 87 4.58 -34.99 11.36
CA CYS A 87 4.97 -36.32 11.83
C CYS A 87 3.91 -36.80 12.84
N PRO A 88 3.41 -38.04 12.72
CA PRO A 88 2.56 -38.59 13.75
C PRO A 88 3.33 -38.65 15.08
N PRO A 89 2.67 -38.46 16.24
CA PRO A 89 3.30 -38.63 17.53
C PRO A 89 3.84 -40.06 17.63
N PRO A 90 5.00 -40.29 18.28
CA PRO A 90 5.50 -41.65 18.49
C PRO A 90 4.47 -42.40 19.33
N SER A 91 3.76 -43.34 18.68
CA SER A 91 2.93 -44.31 19.38
C SER A 91 3.82 -45.13 20.29
N LEU A 92 3.52 -45.04 21.58
CA LEU A 92 4.10 -45.78 22.68
C LEU A 92 3.96 -47.30 22.42
N CYS A 93 4.95 -47.94 21.79
CA CYS A 93 5.05 -49.40 21.77
C CYS A 93 5.80 -49.85 23.01
N GLN A 94 5.04 -50.10 24.07
CA GLN A 94 5.44 -50.99 25.15
C GLN A 94 5.35 -52.46 24.66
N LYS A 95 6.35 -53.24 25.07
CA LYS A 95 6.64 -54.68 24.85
C LYS A 95 7.48 -55.03 23.64
#